data_AF-A0A667GRH6-F1
#
_entry.id   AF-A0A667GRH6-F1
#
_cell.length_a   1.000
_cell.length_b   1.000
_cell.length_c   1.000
_cell.angle_alpha   90.00
_cell.angle_beta   90.00
_cell.angle_gamma   90.00
#
_symmetry.space_group_name_H-M   'P 1'
#
loop_
_entity.id
_entity.type
_entity.pdbx_description
1 polymer ?
#
loop_
_entity_poly.entity_id
_entity_poly.type
_entity_poly.pdbx_seq_one_letter_code
_entity_poly.pdbx_strand_id
1 'polypeptide(L)'
;MQGAWVLLLLLGLRPQLSLGTIPVEEEDPAFWNRQAAQALDAAKKLKPIQTAAKNLILFLGDGECQGLSTPCGSHNPGPQGCQWTQTSPGDSGLTRCAPSGMGVPTVTATRILKGQINNKLGPETPLAMDHFPYVALSKTYNVDRQVPDSAGTATAYLCGVKANYQTIGLSAAARFDRCNTTQGNEVISVMYRAKKAGKSVGVVTTTRVQHASPAGTYAHVVNRNWYSDADMPAKARKEGCQDIAQQLISNVDIDVILGGGRKYMFPKGTPDPEYPSDATQNGIRLDGRNLVQEWQARHQGARYVWNRQALLQASQDPSVTHLMGLFEPGDTKYEVHRNHTRDPSLMEMTEAALHLLRRNPRGFYLFVEGGRIDHGHHDGRAYLALTEAVMFDSAIDKASQLTSEKDTLTLVTADHSHVFSFGGYTLRGSSIFGLAPSKAYDNKTYTSILYGNGPGGFALKDGPRPNVSDSQSGECSGGWSGRNSREGAAGRPAGPDPPPPAPSSAQGTPRTSSRPRCPCSPRPTAARTWRCSRAARRRTWCTACRSRASWRTSWPSPPAWSPTPTAACRPLPAPTTPRPRARP
;
A
#
# COMPACT_ATOMS: atom_id res chain seq x y z
N MET A 1 28.68 -64.74 28.79
CA MET A 1 28.99 -63.50 29.54
C MET A 1 28.60 -62.32 28.67
N GLN A 2 27.58 -61.58 29.14
CA GLN A 2 27.04 -60.37 28.55
C GLN A 2 28.04 -59.21 28.72
N GLY A 3 28.11 -58.30 27.75
CA GLY A 3 28.72 -56.98 27.95
C GLY A 3 29.81 -56.60 26.93
N ALA A 4 29.45 -56.36 25.68
CA ALA A 4 30.31 -55.62 24.75
C ALA A 4 29.57 -54.85 23.64
N TRP A 5 28.23 -54.86 23.59
CA TRP A 5 27.45 -54.31 22.47
C TRP A 5 26.68 -53.01 22.78
N VAL A 6 27.04 -52.29 23.86
CA VAL A 6 26.31 -51.06 24.26
C VAL A 6 27.14 -49.78 24.06
N LEU A 7 28.43 -49.86 23.72
CA LEU A 7 29.27 -48.65 23.61
C LEU A 7 29.35 -47.98 22.22
N LEU A 8 28.69 -48.52 21.19
CA LEU A 8 28.79 -48.02 19.80
C LEU A 8 27.55 -47.26 19.29
N LEU A 9 26.55 -47.02 20.15
CA LEU A 9 25.31 -46.31 19.80
C LEU A 9 25.18 -44.90 20.39
N LEU A 10 26.24 -44.37 21.03
CA LEU A 10 26.22 -43.04 21.67
C LEU A 10 27.09 -41.97 20.98
N LEU A 11 27.66 -42.26 19.80
CA LEU A 11 28.46 -41.29 19.02
C LEU A 11 27.68 -40.60 17.88
N GLY A 12 26.38 -40.86 17.75
CA GLY A 12 25.56 -40.41 16.60
C GLY A 12 24.64 -39.20 16.83
N LEU A 13 24.62 -38.58 18.01
CA LEU A 13 23.80 -37.39 18.28
C LEU A 13 24.70 -36.21 18.60
N ARG A 14 25.45 -35.75 17.59
CA ARG A 14 25.86 -34.35 17.58
C ARG A 14 24.58 -33.54 17.36
N PRO A 15 24.24 -32.55 18.21
CA PRO A 15 23.25 -31.56 17.80
C PRO A 15 23.81 -30.97 16.50
N GLN A 16 23.06 -31.10 15.40
CA GLN A 16 23.32 -30.28 14.22
C GLN A 16 23.11 -28.84 14.65
N LEU A 17 24.17 -28.23 15.17
CA LEU A 17 24.39 -26.80 15.03
C LEU A 17 24.29 -26.58 13.52
N SER A 18 23.13 -26.09 13.07
CA SER A 18 22.96 -25.61 11.71
C SER A 18 24.05 -24.58 11.48
N LEU A 19 25.13 -24.99 10.82
CA LEU A 19 26.19 -24.10 10.39
C LEU A 19 25.64 -23.42 9.13
N GLY A 20 25.74 -22.09 9.06
CA GLY A 20 25.29 -21.37 7.87
C GLY A 20 25.99 -21.89 6.63
N THR A 21 25.25 -22.04 5.54
CA THR A 21 25.83 -22.52 4.28
C THR A 21 26.70 -21.43 3.69
N ILE A 22 28.01 -21.68 3.65
CA ILE A 22 28.95 -20.89 2.84
C ILE A 22 29.07 -21.63 1.50
N PRO A 23 28.68 -21.01 0.37
CA PRO A 23 28.96 -21.59 -0.94
C PRO A 23 30.46 -21.76 -1.12
N VAL A 24 30.90 -22.94 -1.56
CA VAL A 24 32.32 -23.26 -1.75
C VAL A 24 32.97 -22.26 -2.72
N GLU A 25 32.22 -21.79 -3.72
CA GLU A 25 32.67 -20.77 -4.66
C GLU A 25 32.89 -19.39 -4.02
N GLU A 26 32.14 -19.03 -2.97
CA GLU A 26 32.26 -17.74 -2.27
C GLU A 26 33.42 -17.72 -1.27
N GLU A 27 34.02 -18.88 -0.95
CA GLU A 27 35.24 -18.98 -0.13
C GLU A 27 36.49 -18.46 -0.87
N ASP A 28 36.50 -18.57 -2.21
CA ASP A 28 37.61 -18.11 -3.05
C ASP A 28 37.50 -16.60 -3.34
N PRO A 29 38.49 -15.76 -2.94
CA PRO A 29 38.50 -14.33 -3.27
C PRO A 29 38.38 -14.03 -4.77
N ALA A 30 38.80 -14.95 -5.64
CA ALA A 30 38.67 -14.78 -7.08
C ALA A 30 37.21 -14.73 -7.55
N PHE A 31 36.27 -15.35 -6.84
CA PHE A 31 34.82 -15.22 -7.11
C PHE A 31 34.38 -13.75 -6.99
N TRP A 32 34.67 -13.13 -5.85
CA TRP A 32 34.31 -11.73 -5.57
C TRP A 32 35.01 -10.76 -6.51
N ASN A 33 36.31 -10.98 -6.79
CA ASN A 33 37.07 -10.13 -7.70
C ASN A 33 36.52 -10.20 -9.14
N ARG A 34 36.13 -11.40 -9.63
CA ARG A 34 35.50 -11.55 -10.95
C ARG A 34 34.16 -10.85 -11.02
N GLN A 35 33.31 -11.00 -9.99
CA GLN A 35 32.00 -10.34 -9.93
C GLN A 35 32.15 -8.81 -9.93
N ALA A 36 33.09 -8.27 -9.14
CA ALA A 36 33.39 -6.85 -9.08
C ALA A 36 33.92 -6.31 -10.43
N ALA A 37 34.83 -7.05 -11.08
CA ALA A 37 35.35 -6.68 -12.40
C ALA A 37 34.23 -6.62 -13.46
N GLN A 38 33.33 -7.62 -13.47
CA GLN A 38 32.17 -7.63 -14.36
C GLN A 38 31.22 -6.46 -14.09
N ALA A 39 30.95 -6.13 -12.83
CA ALA A 39 30.11 -4.99 -12.46
C ALA A 39 30.73 -3.65 -12.91
N LEU A 40 32.05 -3.48 -12.73
CA LEU A 40 32.78 -2.30 -13.23
C LEU A 40 32.73 -2.20 -14.75
N ASP A 41 32.89 -3.33 -15.46
CA ASP A 41 32.82 -3.34 -16.92
C ASP A 41 31.41 -3.05 -17.44
N ALA A 42 30.36 -3.53 -16.76
CA ALA A 42 28.99 -3.16 -17.05
C ALA A 42 28.75 -1.66 -16.83
N ALA A 43 29.22 -1.12 -15.70
CA ALA A 43 29.09 0.30 -15.36
C ALA A 43 29.82 1.22 -16.36
N LYS A 44 31.02 0.85 -16.80
CA LYS A 44 31.78 1.60 -17.84
C LYS A 44 31.07 1.62 -19.19
N LYS A 45 30.29 0.58 -19.50
CA LYS A 45 29.53 0.46 -20.76
C LYS A 45 28.18 1.18 -20.70
N LEU A 46 27.73 1.60 -19.53
CA LEU A 46 26.44 2.26 -19.38
C LEU A 46 26.44 3.60 -20.13
N LYS A 47 25.47 3.76 -21.03
CA LYS A 47 25.27 5.00 -21.78
C LYS A 47 23.90 5.57 -21.43
N PRO A 48 23.80 6.84 -21.03
CA PRO A 48 22.50 7.50 -20.88
C PRO A 48 21.73 7.46 -22.20
N ILE A 49 20.49 6.99 -22.15
CA ILE A 49 19.59 7.06 -23.29
C ILE A 49 19.12 8.52 -23.40
N GLN A 50 19.59 9.23 -24.42
CA GLN A 50 19.27 10.65 -24.65
C GLN A 50 18.08 10.86 -25.59
N THR A 51 17.39 9.79 -25.98
CA THR A 51 16.18 9.87 -26.81
C THR A 51 14.94 10.09 -25.96
N ALA A 52 13.94 10.79 -26.50
CA ALA A 52 12.65 10.90 -25.85
C ALA A 52 11.97 9.53 -25.79
N ALA A 53 11.56 9.09 -24.59
CA ALA A 53 10.83 7.85 -24.42
C ALA A 53 9.44 7.96 -25.07
N LYS A 54 9.10 6.96 -25.89
CA LYS A 54 7.78 6.82 -26.49
C LYS A 54 6.77 6.29 -25.47
N ASN A 55 7.20 5.39 -24.59
CA ASN A 55 6.37 4.75 -23.59
C ASN A 55 6.88 5.08 -22.18
N LEU A 56 5.98 5.12 -21.21
CA LEU A 56 6.30 5.27 -19.79
C LEU A 56 5.58 4.18 -19.00
N ILE A 57 6.33 3.41 -18.21
CA ILE A 57 5.77 2.47 -17.23
C ILE A 57 6.23 2.88 -15.85
N LEU A 58 5.27 3.07 -14.94
CA LEU A 58 5.54 3.30 -13.53
C LEU A 58 5.04 2.12 -12.71
N PHE A 59 5.98 1.37 -12.15
CA PHE A 59 5.74 0.33 -11.16
C PHE A 59 5.82 0.92 -9.75
N LEU A 60 4.76 0.76 -8.97
CA LEU A 60 4.66 1.20 -7.58
C LEU A 60 4.48 0.01 -6.63
N GLY A 61 5.45 -0.21 -5.75
CA GLY A 61 5.27 -1.05 -4.58
C GLY A 61 4.63 -0.24 -3.46
N ASP A 62 3.29 -0.22 -3.42
CA ASP A 62 2.50 0.66 -2.56
C ASP A 62 2.65 0.36 -1.08
N GLY A 63 2.50 1.39 -0.25
CA GLY A 63 1.86 1.21 1.04
C GLY A 63 0.86 2.21 1.60
N GLU A 64 -0.39 2.00 1.24
CA GLU A 64 -1.59 2.50 1.90
C GLU A 64 -1.71 2.43 3.43
N CYS A 65 -1.87 3.57 4.12
CA CYS A 65 -2.57 3.58 5.41
C CYS A 65 -4.10 3.37 5.28
N GLN A 66 -4.63 2.18 5.59
CA GLN A 66 -6.08 1.99 5.73
C GLN A 66 -6.62 2.74 6.97
N GLY A 67 -7.45 3.75 6.75
CA GLY A 67 -8.30 4.31 7.78
C GLY A 67 -9.54 3.44 7.94
N LEU A 68 -9.59 2.55 8.94
CA LEU A 68 -10.83 1.88 9.32
C LEU A 68 -11.82 2.92 9.86
N SER A 69 -12.76 3.38 9.02
CA SER A 69 -13.93 4.11 9.47
C SER A 69 -14.97 3.11 9.97
N THR A 70 -15.07 2.92 11.29
CA THR A 70 -16.28 2.35 11.87
C THR A 70 -17.43 3.36 11.71
N PRO A 71 -18.61 2.97 11.20
CA PRO A 71 -19.76 3.87 11.19
C PRO A 71 -20.16 4.14 12.65
N CYS A 72 -20.21 5.41 13.06
CA CYS A 72 -20.92 5.78 14.27
C CYS A 72 -22.39 5.38 14.09
N GLY A 73 -22.84 4.40 14.87
CA GLY A 73 -24.23 3.96 14.88
C GLY A 73 -25.18 5.12 15.14
N SER A 74 -26.25 5.18 14.36
CA SER A 74 -27.33 6.14 14.49
C SER A 74 -28.14 5.88 15.77
N HIS A 75 -28.00 6.74 16.77
CA HIS A 75 -29.02 6.91 17.81
C HIS A 75 -29.48 8.38 17.85
N ASN A 76 -30.82 8.53 17.78
CA ASN A 76 -31.62 9.76 17.71
C ASN A 76 -31.14 10.90 18.64
N PRO A 77 -31.11 12.17 18.17
CA PRO A 77 -31.01 13.31 19.08
C PRO A 77 -32.42 13.75 19.52
N GLY A 78 -32.69 13.63 20.82
CA GLY A 78 -33.77 14.38 21.48
C GLY A 78 -33.34 15.82 21.79
N PRO A 79 -34.27 16.77 21.98
CA PRO A 79 -33.97 18.20 21.92
C PRO A 79 -33.79 18.80 23.31
N GLN A 80 -32.59 18.80 23.89
CA GLN A 80 -32.22 19.72 24.96
C GLN A 80 -30.75 20.12 24.83
N GLY A 81 -30.50 21.43 24.87
CA GLY A 81 -29.23 22.06 24.48
C GLY A 81 -28.04 21.70 25.37
N CYS A 82 -26.86 21.61 24.76
CA CYS A 82 -25.59 21.50 25.47
C CYS A 82 -24.87 22.85 25.48
N GLN A 83 -24.78 23.42 26.68
CA GLN A 83 -23.77 24.41 27.05
C GLN A 83 -22.38 23.78 26.99
N TRP A 84 -21.40 24.57 26.55
CA TRP A 84 -19.99 24.18 26.53
C TRP A 84 -19.39 24.28 27.93
N THR A 85 -19.14 23.14 28.58
CA THR A 85 -18.22 23.06 29.72
C THR A 85 -17.11 22.05 29.44
N GLN A 86 -15.89 22.48 29.72
CA GLN A 86 -14.62 21.77 29.54
C GLN A 86 -14.67 20.30 29.97
N THR A 87 -14.28 19.38 29.08
CA THR A 87 -14.04 17.98 29.40
C THR A 87 -12.57 17.60 29.19
N SER A 88 -12.12 16.75 30.11
CA SER A 88 -10.79 16.19 30.36
C SER A 88 -10.11 15.51 29.16
N PRO A 89 -8.77 15.36 29.18
CA PRO A 89 -8.03 14.67 28.12
C PRO A 89 -8.21 13.15 28.26
N GLY A 90 -9.06 12.57 27.43
CA GLY A 90 -9.33 11.14 27.48
C GLY A 90 -10.34 10.71 26.44
N ASP A 91 -10.07 11.01 25.17
CA ASP A 91 -10.53 10.25 23.99
C ASP A 91 -9.97 10.93 22.74
N SER A 92 -8.65 10.89 22.59
CA SER A 92 -8.07 11.04 21.27
C SER A 92 -8.25 9.69 20.57
N GLY A 93 -9.23 9.61 19.67
CA GLY A 93 -9.36 8.54 18.68
C GLY A 93 -8.04 8.41 17.93
N LEU A 94 -7.19 7.49 18.40
CA LEU A 94 -5.90 7.22 17.80
C LEU A 94 -6.15 6.34 16.56
N THR A 95 -6.33 6.98 15.41
CA THR A 95 -6.22 6.32 14.11
C THR A 95 -4.83 5.71 14.03
N ARG A 96 -4.72 4.39 14.25
CA ARG A 96 -3.45 3.65 14.15
C ARG A 96 -3.10 3.46 12.68
N CYS A 97 -2.51 4.47 12.09
CA CYS A 97 -1.84 4.35 10.80
C CYS A 97 -0.36 4.06 11.07
N ALA A 98 0.04 2.79 10.96
CA ALA A 98 1.45 2.47 10.80
C ALA A 98 1.85 2.85 9.36
N PRO A 99 2.97 3.54 9.12
CA PRO A 99 3.39 3.81 7.75
C PRO A 99 3.74 2.54 7.02
N SER A 100 3.51 2.58 5.70
CA SER A 100 3.47 1.38 4.90
C SER A 100 4.00 1.48 3.46
N GLY A 101 4.59 0.45 2.88
CA GLY A 101 5.01 0.39 1.48
C GLY A 101 6.29 -0.40 1.23
N MET A 102 6.66 -0.58 -0.04
CA MET A 102 7.83 -1.39 -0.44
C MET A 102 9.17 -0.65 -0.22
N GLY A 103 9.46 -0.31 1.04
CA GLY A 103 10.72 0.32 1.43
C GLY A 103 11.93 -0.59 1.24
N VAL A 104 13.14 -0.04 1.43
CA VAL A 104 14.42 -0.77 1.27
C VAL A 104 14.47 -2.09 2.08
N PRO A 105 13.96 -2.17 3.33
CA PRO A 105 13.92 -3.43 4.06
C PRO A 105 13.03 -4.48 3.38
N THR A 106 11.86 -4.07 2.88
CA THR A 106 10.93 -4.94 2.13
C THR A 106 11.58 -5.46 0.86
N VAL A 107 12.22 -4.59 0.06
CA VAL A 107 12.96 -5.00 -1.15
C VAL A 107 13.99 -6.09 -0.85
N THR A 108 14.77 -5.92 0.21
CA THR A 108 15.82 -6.88 0.56
C THR A 108 15.27 -8.20 1.09
N ALA A 109 14.23 -8.16 1.93
CA ALA A 109 13.56 -9.36 2.40
C ALA A 109 12.87 -10.13 1.25
N THR A 110 12.29 -9.41 0.29
CA THR A 110 11.73 -9.99 -0.95
C THR A 110 12.81 -10.64 -1.81
N ARG A 111 13.99 -10.02 -1.94
CA ARG A 111 15.15 -10.61 -2.65
C ARG A 111 15.54 -11.96 -2.06
N ILE A 112 15.68 -12.02 -0.73
CA ILE A 112 15.99 -13.25 -0.01
C ILE A 112 14.90 -14.31 -0.27
N LEU A 113 13.64 -13.94 -0.10
CA LEU A 113 12.51 -14.84 -0.33
C LEU A 113 12.47 -15.37 -1.77
N LYS A 114 12.56 -14.49 -2.77
CA LYS A 114 12.50 -14.87 -4.19
C LYS A 114 13.66 -15.77 -4.59
N GLY A 115 14.87 -15.52 -4.08
CA GLY A 115 16.01 -16.41 -4.30
C GLY A 115 15.75 -17.79 -3.68
N GLN A 116 15.24 -17.85 -2.45
CA GLN A 116 14.94 -19.11 -1.75
C GLN A 116 13.85 -19.93 -2.43
N ILE A 117 12.77 -19.29 -2.90
CA ILE A 117 11.72 -19.95 -3.69
C ILE A 117 12.30 -20.58 -4.98
N ASN A 118 13.37 -19.99 -5.53
CA ASN A 118 14.07 -20.49 -6.71
C ASN A 118 15.29 -21.38 -6.39
N ASN A 119 15.31 -21.99 -5.19
CA ASN A 119 16.38 -22.89 -4.74
C ASN A 119 17.78 -22.25 -4.72
N LYS A 120 17.85 -20.94 -4.42
CA LYS A 120 19.09 -20.20 -4.15
C LYS A 120 19.18 -19.88 -2.66
N LEU A 121 20.32 -19.36 -2.19
CA LEU A 121 20.48 -19.01 -0.77
C LEU A 121 19.72 -17.73 -0.40
N GLY A 122 19.42 -16.90 -1.39
CA GLY A 122 18.54 -15.75 -1.25
C GLY A 122 19.22 -14.44 -1.64
N PRO A 123 20.03 -13.84 -0.74
CA PRO A 123 20.45 -12.45 -0.87
C PRO A 123 21.33 -12.15 -2.09
N GLU A 124 22.02 -13.16 -2.65
CA GLU A 124 22.85 -13.03 -3.85
C GLU A 124 22.04 -12.99 -5.16
N THR A 125 20.78 -13.43 -5.14
CA THR A 125 19.96 -13.56 -6.35
C THR A 125 19.28 -12.22 -6.64
N PRO A 126 19.60 -11.51 -7.74
CA PRO A 126 18.98 -10.22 -8.04
C PRO A 126 17.47 -10.36 -8.29
N LEU A 127 16.71 -9.36 -7.83
CA LEU A 127 15.35 -9.11 -8.29
C LEU A 127 15.37 -8.53 -9.71
N ALA A 128 14.23 -8.57 -10.41
CA ALA A 128 14.10 -7.89 -11.70
C ALA A 128 14.37 -6.39 -11.56
N MET A 129 13.88 -5.76 -10.48
CA MET A 129 14.16 -4.35 -10.19
C MET A 129 15.64 -4.05 -9.88
N ASP A 130 16.44 -5.04 -9.48
CA ASP A 130 17.88 -4.83 -9.19
C ASP A 130 18.73 -4.70 -10.46
N HIS A 131 18.19 -5.12 -11.62
CA HIS A 131 18.85 -4.96 -12.90
C HIS A 131 18.73 -3.54 -13.48
N PHE A 132 17.98 -2.65 -12.83
CA PHE A 132 17.83 -1.27 -13.28
C PHE A 132 19.13 -0.48 -13.03
N PRO A 133 19.67 0.20 -14.06
CA PRO A 133 21.01 0.79 -13.97
C PRO A 133 21.07 2.11 -13.19
N TYR A 134 19.93 2.74 -12.90
CA TYR A 134 19.86 4.03 -12.21
C TYR A 134 19.01 3.91 -10.95
N VAL A 135 19.61 4.27 -9.81
CA VAL A 135 18.96 4.22 -8.50
C VAL A 135 19.04 5.59 -7.84
N ALA A 136 17.96 6.02 -7.20
CA ALA A 136 17.89 7.23 -6.42
C ALA A 136 17.08 7.01 -5.13
N LEU A 137 17.32 7.83 -4.12
CA LEU A 137 16.48 7.87 -2.93
C LEU A 137 15.38 8.93 -3.08
N SER A 138 14.13 8.53 -2.85
CA SER A 138 12.97 9.43 -2.86
C SER A 138 12.62 9.90 -1.44
N LYS A 139 12.40 11.21 -1.27
CA LYS A 139 11.98 11.80 0.01
C LYS A 139 10.46 11.89 0.08
N THR A 140 9.83 11.05 0.89
CA THR A 140 8.39 10.74 0.78
C THR A 140 7.45 11.62 1.61
N TYR A 141 7.95 12.47 2.50
CA TYR A 141 7.10 13.32 3.37
C TYR A 141 5.96 14.02 2.60
N ASN A 142 4.74 14.03 3.13
CA ASN A 142 3.68 14.92 2.66
C ASN A 142 3.93 16.33 3.20
N VAL A 143 3.26 17.35 2.65
CA VAL A 143 3.48 18.74 3.08
C VAL A 143 3.18 18.94 4.57
N ASP A 144 2.15 18.26 5.09
CA ASP A 144 1.68 18.36 6.47
C ASP A 144 2.10 17.19 7.38
N ARG A 145 2.75 16.15 6.84
CA ARG A 145 3.17 14.95 7.59
C ARG A 145 4.54 14.44 7.16
N GLN A 146 5.43 14.24 8.14
CA GLN A 146 6.77 13.66 7.90
C GLN A 146 6.69 12.19 7.46
N VAL A 147 5.73 11.46 8.04
CA VAL A 147 5.37 10.11 7.68
C VAL A 147 4.09 10.20 6.85
N PRO A 148 4.15 9.94 5.53
CA PRO A 148 3.03 10.22 4.62
C PRO A 148 1.94 9.14 4.64
N ASP A 149 0.87 9.35 3.88
CA ASP A 149 0.06 8.29 3.30
C ASP A 149 0.17 8.24 1.77
N SER A 150 -0.41 7.19 1.17
CA SER A 150 -0.49 6.99 -0.27
C SER A 150 -1.22 8.08 -1.05
N ALA A 151 -2.21 8.77 -0.49
CA ALA A 151 -2.93 9.81 -1.24
C ALA A 151 -2.01 11.02 -1.54
N GLY A 152 -1.36 11.53 -0.49
CA GLY A 152 -0.48 12.68 -0.63
C GLY A 152 0.78 12.35 -1.46
N THR A 153 1.29 11.12 -1.38
CA THR A 153 2.43 10.65 -2.19
C THR A 153 2.03 10.36 -3.63
N ALA A 154 0.85 9.79 -3.89
CA ALA A 154 0.30 9.60 -5.24
C ALA A 154 0.27 10.91 -6.02
N THR A 155 -0.18 11.99 -5.37
CA THR A 155 -0.13 13.32 -5.97
C THR A 155 1.31 13.76 -6.29
N ALA A 156 2.29 13.42 -5.44
CA ALA A 156 3.69 13.75 -5.69
C ALA A 156 4.27 13.01 -6.90
N TYR A 157 4.19 11.68 -6.94
CA TYR A 157 4.86 10.91 -8.00
C TYR A 157 4.04 10.81 -9.30
N LEU A 158 2.72 11.06 -9.27
CA LEU A 158 1.86 11.04 -10.47
C LEU A 158 1.58 12.43 -11.02
N CYS A 159 1.51 13.48 -10.18
CA CYS A 159 1.23 14.84 -10.65
C CYS A 159 2.47 15.74 -10.62
N GLY A 160 3.49 15.42 -9.82
CA GLY A 160 4.70 16.22 -9.66
C GLY A 160 4.56 17.33 -8.60
N VAL A 161 3.57 17.24 -7.71
CA VAL A 161 3.29 18.24 -6.67
C VAL A 161 3.04 17.53 -5.34
N LYS A 162 3.79 17.89 -4.29
CA LYS A 162 3.50 17.36 -2.95
C LYS A 162 2.17 17.90 -2.42
N ALA A 163 1.39 17.03 -1.80
CA ALA A 163 0.08 17.33 -1.27
C ALA A 163 -0.01 17.06 0.23
N ASN A 164 -1.20 17.31 0.79
CA ASN A 164 -1.52 16.98 2.17
C ASN A 164 -1.96 15.53 2.29
N TYR A 165 -1.77 14.97 3.48
CA TYR A 165 -2.23 13.65 3.87
C TYR A 165 -3.71 13.42 3.53
N GLN A 166 -4.04 12.25 2.97
CA GLN A 166 -5.40 11.80 2.58
C GLN A 166 -6.07 12.59 1.44
N THR A 167 -5.36 13.51 0.78
CA THR A 167 -5.85 14.22 -0.42
C THR A 167 -5.20 13.67 -1.68
N ILE A 168 -5.96 13.55 -2.78
CA ILE A 168 -5.51 12.94 -4.04
C ILE A 168 -5.66 13.96 -5.16
N GLY A 169 -4.61 14.17 -5.95
CA GLY A 169 -4.65 15.02 -7.14
C GLY A 169 -4.91 16.49 -6.82
N LEU A 170 -4.63 16.93 -5.59
CA LEU A 170 -4.83 18.30 -5.13
C LEU A 170 -3.54 18.89 -4.58
N SER A 171 -3.33 20.19 -4.77
CA SER A 171 -2.25 20.92 -4.13
C SER A 171 -2.44 20.97 -2.61
N ALA A 172 -1.38 21.26 -1.87
CA ALA A 172 -1.44 21.41 -0.41
C ALA A 172 -2.27 22.63 0.08
N ALA A 173 -2.86 23.43 -0.82
CA ALA A 173 -3.86 24.42 -0.45
C ALA A 173 -5.23 23.79 -0.14
N ALA A 174 -5.54 22.62 -0.71
CA ALA A 174 -6.71 21.85 -0.33
C ALA A 174 -6.60 21.31 1.10
N ARG A 175 -7.74 20.99 1.73
CA ARG A 175 -7.79 20.48 3.10
C ARG A 175 -8.57 19.18 3.13
N PHE A 176 -8.01 18.21 3.86
CA PHE A 176 -8.63 16.92 4.07
C PHE A 176 -10.09 17.06 4.51
N ASP A 177 -10.97 16.31 3.85
CA ASP A 177 -12.42 16.22 4.12
C ASP A 177 -13.20 17.55 3.96
N ARG A 178 -12.63 18.56 3.29
CA ARG A 178 -13.29 19.85 3.02
C ARG A 178 -13.53 20.06 1.54
N CYS A 179 -14.68 19.58 1.05
CA CYS A 179 -15.01 19.61 -0.39
C CYS A 179 -14.86 21.00 -1.02
N ASN A 180 -15.32 22.05 -0.34
CA ASN A 180 -15.17 23.45 -0.77
C ASN A 180 -13.71 23.94 -0.97
N THR A 181 -12.69 23.16 -0.60
CA THR A 181 -11.27 23.48 -0.86
C THR A 181 -10.69 22.74 -2.08
N THR A 182 -11.52 22.00 -2.83
CA THR A 182 -11.09 21.27 -4.03
C THR A 182 -10.83 22.22 -5.20
N GLN A 183 -11.81 23.07 -5.51
CA GLN A 183 -11.81 23.89 -6.72
C GLN A 183 -10.63 24.86 -6.76
N GLY A 184 -9.90 24.83 -7.88
CA GLY A 184 -8.71 25.66 -8.12
C GLY A 184 -7.42 25.05 -7.56
N ASN A 185 -7.49 23.91 -6.87
CA ASN A 185 -6.34 23.22 -6.32
C ASN A 185 -6.03 21.90 -7.05
N GLU A 186 -6.76 21.57 -8.12
CA GLU A 186 -6.52 20.38 -8.94
C GLU A 186 -5.15 20.41 -9.61
N VAL A 187 -4.38 19.34 -9.45
CA VAL A 187 -3.08 19.16 -10.09
C VAL A 187 -3.10 17.95 -11.02
N ILE A 188 -2.72 18.17 -12.28
CA ILE A 188 -2.95 17.23 -13.36
C ILE A 188 -1.86 16.14 -13.40
N SER A 189 -2.28 14.88 -13.48
CA SER A 189 -1.37 13.73 -13.53
C SER A 189 -0.56 13.67 -14.84
N VAL A 190 0.56 12.94 -14.82
CA VAL A 190 1.34 12.60 -16.02
C VAL A 190 0.51 11.71 -16.94
N MET A 191 -0.33 10.83 -16.39
CA MET A 191 -1.23 9.98 -17.18
C MET A 191 -2.23 10.82 -18.00
N TYR A 192 -2.88 11.82 -17.38
CA TYR A 192 -3.75 12.75 -18.10
C TYR A 192 -3.00 13.48 -19.23
N ARG A 193 -1.78 13.96 -18.92
CA ARG A 193 -0.91 14.63 -19.91
C ARG A 193 -0.54 13.69 -21.06
N ALA A 194 -0.28 12.41 -20.79
CA ALA A 194 -0.01 11.40 -21.79
C ALA A 194 -1.23 11.15 -22.70
N LYS A 195 -2.43 11.00 -22.11
CA LYS A 195 -3.67 10.86 -22.88
C LYS A 195 -3.92 12.08 -23.76
N LYS A 196 -3.74 13.29 -23.23
CA LYS A 196 -3.84 14.55 -23.99
C LYS A 196 -2.83 14.63 -25.15
N ALA A 197 -1.67 13.99 -25.02
CA ALA A 197 -0.68 13.87 -26.09
C ALA A 197 -0.99 12.75 -27.11
N GLY A 198 -2.15 12.10 -27.01
CA GLY A 198 -2.62 11.04 -27.91
C GLY A 198 -2.05 9.65 -27.61
N LYS A 199 -1.41 9.47 -26.45
CA LYS A 199 -0.96 8.14 -25.99
C LYS A 199 -2.14 7.37 -25.39
N SER A 200 -2.10 6.05 -25.47
CA SER A 200 -3.02 5.21 -24.70
C SER A 200 -2.56 5.18 -23.25
N VAL A 201 -3.50 5.04 -22.31
CA VAL A 201 -3.19 5.05 -20.88
C VAL A 201 -3.84 3.88 -20.17
N GLY A 202 -3.13 3.31 -19.19
CA GLY A 202 -3.63 2.19 -18.40
C GLY A 202 -3.26 2.25 -16.93
N VAL A 203 -4.14 1.68 -16.12
CA VAL A 203 -4.03 1.55 -14.66
C VAL A 203 -4.23 0.07 -14.31
N VAL A 204 -3.25 -0.51 -13.64
CA VAL A 204 -3.24 -1.92 -13.20
C VAL A 204 -2.88 -1.96 -11.72
N THR A 205 -3.67 -2.65 -10.89
CA THR A 205 -3.42 -2.74 -9.44
C THR A 205 -4.00 -4.01 -8.83
N THR A 206 -3.47 -4.44 -7.67
CA THR A 206 -4.09 -5.46 -6.80
C THR A 206 -5.02 -4.88 -5.73
N THR A 207 -5.19 -3.56 -5.65
CA THR A 207 -6.25 -2.94 -4.84
C THR A 207 -7.54 -2.76 -5.65
N ARG A 208 -8.56 -2.18 -5.04
CA ARG A 208 -9.65 -1.53 -5.77
C ARG A 208 -9.07 -0.46 -6.70
N VAL A 209 -9.56 -0.33 -7.93
CA VAL A 209 -9.05 0.69 -8.88
C VAL A 209 -9.36 2.13 -8.43
N GLN A 210 -10.28 2.28 -7.47
CA GLN A 210 -10.63 3.54 -6.78
C GLN A 210 -9.74 3.85 -5.58
N HIS A 211 -8.71 3.03 -5.34
CA HIS A 211 -7.80 3.21 -4.23
C HIS A 211 -6.91 4.45 -4.43
N ALA A 212 -6.24 4.96 -3.40
CA ALA A 212 -5.55 6.24 -3.42
C ALA A 212 -4.45 6.34 -4.49
N SER A 213 -3.61 5.31 -4.57
CA SER A 213 -2.49 5.22 -5.52
C SER A 213 -2.93 5.19 -6.98
N PRO A 214 -3.87 4.32 -7.41
CA PRO A 214 -4.39 4.37 -8.78
C PRO A 214 -5.22 5.63 -9.01
N ALA A 215 -5.98 6.10 -8.03
CA ALA A 215 -6.79 7.32 -8.14
C ALA A 215 -5.95 8.57 -8.35
N GLY A 216 -4.70 8.65 -7.88
CA GLY A 216 -3.80 9.76 -8.19
C GLY A 216 -3.52 9.94 -9.69
N THR A 217 -3.83 8.94 -10.52
CA THR A 217 -3.71 9.06 -11.98
C THR A 217 -4.88 9.81 -12.61
N TYR A 218 -6.06 9.88 -11.99
CA TYR A 218 -7.28 10.40 -12.62
C TYR A 218 -8.19 11.26 -11.73
N ALA A 219 -8.09 11.15 -10.41
CA ALA A 219 -9.02 11.77 -9.46
C ALA A 219 -8.46 13.03 -8.80
N HIS A 220 -9.37 13.91 -8.40
CA HIS A 220 -9.14 15.09 -7.58
C HIS A 220 -10.12 15.05 -6.41
N VAL A 221 -9.66 14.61 -5.24
CA VAL A 221 -10.50 14.47 -4.04
C VAL A 221 -9.79 14.90 -2.77
N VAL A 222 -10.53 15.59 -1.90
CA VAL A 222 -10.05 16.00 -0.57
C VAL A 222 -10.10 14.86 0.45
N ASN A 223 -10.71 13.73 0.12
CA ASN A 223 -10.78 12.58 1.00
C ASN A 223 -10.68 11.29 0.17
N ARG A 224 -9.57 10.57 0.34
CA ARG A 224 -9.31 9.28 -0.33
C ARG A 224 -10.39 8.21 -0.07
N ASN A 225 -11.18 8.35 1.00
CA ASN A 225 -12.18 7.36 1.38
C ASN A 225 -13.50 7.51 0.63
N TRP A 226 -13.66 8.52 -0.25
CA TRP A 226 -14.86 8.72 -1.04
C TRP A 226 -14.89 7.81 -2.28
N TYR A 227 -14.87 6.48 -2.06
CA TYR A 227 -14.78 5.49 -3.13
C TYR A 227 -16.03 5.48 -4.02
N SER A 228 -17.22 5.47 -3.40
CA SER A 228 -18.50 5.75 -4.06
C SER A 228 -19.25 6.90 -3.39
N ASP A 229 -20.37 7.29 -3.98
CA ASP A 229 -21.28 8.29 -3.42
C ASP A 229 -21.80 7.91 -2.03
N ALA A 230 -21.84 6.60 -1.70
CA ALA A 230 -22.24 6.10 -0.39
C ALA A 230 -21.26 6.49 0.73
N ASP A 231 -19.97 6.66 0.40
CA ASP A 231 -18.92 7.03 1.35
C ASP A 231 -18.84 8.54 1.61
N MET A 232 -19.61 9.33 0.85
CA MET A 232 -19.55 10.79 0.90
C MET A 232 -20.56 11.38 1.89
N PRO A 233 -20.18 12.43 2.64
CA PRO A 233 -21.16 13.25 3.36
C PRO A 233 -22.14 13.92 2.38
N ALA A 234 -23.41 14.02 2.77
CA ALA A 234 -24.44 14.69 1.94
C ALA A 234 -24.05 16.14 1.58
N LYS A 235 -23.34 16.83 2.48
CA LYS A 235 -22.80 18.17 2.24
C LYS A 235 -21.80 18.19 1.07
N ALA A 236 -20.84 17.26 1.03
CA ALA A 236 -19.84 17.19 -0.03
C ALA A 236 -20.48 16.91 -1.40
N ARG A 237 -21.49 16.02 -1.45
CA ARG A 237 -22.26 15.76 -2.68
C ARG A 237 -23.00 17.00 -3.17
N LYS A 238 -23.60 17.79 -2.26
CA LYS A 238 -24.27 19.05 -2.60
C LYS A 238 -23.31 20.14 -3.06
N GLU A 239 -22.09 20.17 -2.52
CA GLU A 239 -21.02 21.09 -2.92
C GLU A 239 -20.38 20.71 -4.27
N GLY A 240 -20.77 19.58 -4.87
CA GLY A 240 -20.34 19.16 -6.20
C GLY A 240 -19.08 18.29 -6.24
N CYS A 241 -18.54 17.88 -5.08
CA CYS A 241 -17.50 16.85 -5.08
C CYS A 241 -18.08 15.52 -5.58
N GLN A 242 -17.30 14.85 -6.41
CA GLN A 242 -17.65 13.56 -7.00
C GLN A 242 -16.85 12.45 -6.31
N ASP A 243 -17.46 11.28 -6.18
CA ASP A 243 -16.79 10.08 -5.70
C ASP A 243 -15.73 9.58 -6.71
N ILE A 244 -14.75 8.84 -6.20
CA ILE A 244 -13.60 8.37 -6.99
C ILE A 244 -14.06 7.44 -8.13
N ALA A 245 -15.06 6.56 -7.90
CA ALA A 245 -15.61 5.69 -8.93
C ALA A 245 -16.25 6.47 -10.08
N GLN A 246 -16.97 7.56 -9.79
CA GLN A 246 -17.47 8.46 -10.82
C GLN A 246 -16.33 9.12 -11.59
N GLN A 247 -15.32 9.65 -10.88
CA GLN A 247 -14.17 10.32 -11.49
C GLN A 247 -13.36 9.40 -12.41
N LEU A 248 -13.25 8.11 -12.07
CA LEU A 248 -12.58 7.08 -12.87
C LEU A 248 -13.11 7.02 -14.31
N ILE A 249 -14.42 7.18 -14.51
CA ILE A 249 -15.05 7.06 -15.83
C ILE A 249 -15.24 8.41 -16.54
N SER A 250 -15.02 9.53 -15.84
CA SER A 250 -15.33 10.88 -16.35
C SER A 250 -14.14 11.79 -16.57
N ASN A 251 -13.08 11.69 -15.75
CA ASN A 251 -12.02 12.70 -15.76
C ASN A 251 -10.98 12.45 -16.86
N VAL A 252 -10.67 11.17 -17.09
CA VAL A 252 -9.67 10.74 -18.07
C VAL A 252 -10.29 9.60 -18.88
N ASP A 253 -10.13 9.65 -20.20
CA ASP A 253 -10.41 8.50 -21.04
C ASP A 253 -9.25 7.49 -20.88
N ILE A 254 -9.49 6.43 -20.11
CA ILE A 254 -8.52 5.39 -19.77
C ILE A 254 -8.79 4.15 -20.61
N ASP A 255 -7.81 3.77 -21.43
CA ASP A 255 -7.88 2.64 -22.36
C ASP A 255 -7.91 1.30 -21.61
N VAL A 256 -7.17 1.17 -20.49
CA VAL A 256 -7.11 -0.07 -19.69
C VAL A 256 -7.24 0.22 -18.19
N ILE A 257 -8.23 -0.40 -17.53
CA ILE A 257 -8.47 -0.31 -16.08
C ILE A 257 -8.55 -1.73 -15.52
N LEU A 258 -7.55 -2.19 -14.77
CA LEU A 258 -7.49 -3.55 -14.23
C LEU A 258 -7.21 -3.53 -12.72
N GLY A 259 -8.05 -4.23 -11.95
CA GLY A 259 -7.87 -4.40 -10.50
C GLY A 259 -9.14 -4.88 -9.83
N GLY A 260 -9.34 -4.54 -8.55
CA GLY A 260 -10.60 -4.78 -7.85
C GLY A 260 -11.57 -3.61 -7.92
N GLY A 261 -12.61 -3.63 -7.07
CA GLY A 261 -13.46 -2.47 -6.79
C GLY A 261 -14.82 -2.49 -7.49
N ARG A 262 -15.38 -3.67 -7.79
CA ARG A 262 -16.70 -3.79 -8.45
C ARG A 262 -17.80 -3.08 -7.68
N LYS A 263 -17.87 -3.22 -6.36
CA LYS A 263 -19.03 -2.79 -5.57
C LYS A 263 -19.30 -1.27 -5.63
N TYR A 264 -18.28 -0.48 -5.92
CA TYR A 264 -18.37 0.98 -6.06
C TYR A 264 -18.98 1.45 -7.37
N MET A 265 -19.10 0.54 -8.35
CA MET A 265 -19.53 0.84 -9.72
C MET A 265 -21.02 0.55 -9.97
N PHE A 266 -21.67 -0.21 -9.07
CA PHE A 266 -23.03 -0.70 -9.27
C PHE A 266 -24.02 -0.16 -8.23
N PRO A 267 -25.31 -0.02 -8.61
CA PRO A 267 -26.38 0.40 -7.69
C PRO A 267 -26.47 -0.46 -6.43
N LYS A 268 -26.96 0.13 -5.34
CA LYS A 268 -27.19 -0.57 -4.09
C LYS A 268 -28.03 -1.82 -4.30
N GLY A 269 -27.50 -2.97 -3.89
CA GLY A 269 -28.19 -4.25 -3.95
C GLY A 269 -27.99 -5.05 -5.25
N THR A 270 -27.28 -4.52 -6.25
CA THR A 270 -26.87 -5.31 -7.42
C THR A 270 -25.95 -6.47 -6.98
N PRO A 271 -26.32 -7.74 -7.21
CA PRO A 271 -25.50 -8.89 -6.80
C PRO A 271 -24.12 -8.88 -7.45
N ASP A 272 -23.07 -9.16 -6.68
CA ASP A 272 -21.73 -9.35 -7.24
C ASP A 272 -21.69 -10.63 -8.10
N PRO A 273 -21.12 -10.60 -9.32
CA PRO A 273 -21.14 -11.76 -10.23
C PRO A 273 -20.37 -12.98 -9.69
N GLU A 274 -19.45 -12.78 -8.76
CA GLU A 274 -18.65 -13.85 -8.18
C GLU A 274 -19.18 -14.32 -6.83
N TYR A 275 -19.78 -13.41 -6.06
CA TYR A 275 -20.34 -13.68 -4.74
C TYR A 275 -21.85 -13.35 -4.66
N PRO A 276 -22.71 -13.92 -5.53
CA PRO A 276 -24.12 -13.53 -5.62
C PRO A 276 -24.94 -13.84 -4.35
N SER A 277 -24.43 -14.73 -3.50
CA SER A 277 -25.06 -15.09 -2.22
C SER A 277 -24.60 -14.25 -1.02
N ASP A 278 -23.59 -13.39 -1.18
CA ASP A 278 -23.08 -12.54 -0.12
C ASP A 278 -23.49 -11.08 -0.37
N ALA A 279 -24.56 -10.66 0.30
CA ALA A 279 -25.10 -9.31 0.18
C ALA A 279 -24.09 -8.21 0.58
N THR A 280 -23.03 -8.53 1.34
CA THR A 280 -22.00 -7.56 1.71
C THR A 280 -21.05 -7.22 0.55
N GLN A 281 -21.05 -8.02 -0.51
CA GLN A 281 -20.28 -7.79 -1.74
C GLN A 281 -21.06 -7.03 -2.82
N ASN A 282 -22.38 -6.89 -2.65
CA ASN A 282 -23.24 -6.24 -3.63
C ASN A 282 -22.84 -4.78 -3.88
N GLY A 283 -23.27 -4.25 -5.02
CA GLY A 283 -23.17 -2.84 -5.35
C GLY A 283 -23.66 -1.96 -4.20
N ILE A 284 -23.01 -0.81 -3.99
CA ILE A 284 -23.28 0.09 -2.86
C ILE A 284 -23.76 1.48 -3.27
N ARG A 285 -23.77 1.83 -4.56
CA ARG A 285 -24.08 3.20 -5.01
C ARG A 285 -25.50 3.61 -4.65
N LEU A 286 -25.67 4.80 -4.08
CA LEU A 286 -26.97 5.32 -3.63
C LEU A 286 -27.68 6.15 -4.71
N ASP A 287 -26.95 6.58 -5.72
CA ASP A 287 -27.44 7.36 -6.87
C ASP A 287 -28.11 6.53 -7.97
N GLY A 288 -28.19 5.20 -7.81
CA GLY A 288 -28.84 4.30 -8.76
C GLY A 288 -28.09 4.10 -10.07
N ARG A 289 -26.84 4.58 -10.19
CA ARG A 289 -26.08 4.54 -11.43
C ARG A 289 -25.28 3.25 -11.59
N ASN A 290 -25.20 2.78 -12.83
CA ASN A 290 -24.29 1.70 -13.23
C ASN A 290 -23.14 2.31 -14.02
N LEU A 291 -22.03 2.57 -13.33
CA LEU A 291 -20.88 3.26 -13.90
C LEU A 291 -20.13 2.42 -14.95
N VAL A 292 -20.19 1.09 -14.84
CA VAL A 292 -19.64 0.20 -15.88
C VAL A 292 -20.40 0.39 -17.18
N GLN A 293 -21.73 0.39 -17.11
CA GLN A 293 -22.58 0.59 -18.30
C GLN A 293 -22.38 2.00 -18.90
N GLU A 294 -22.29 3.03 -18.05
CA GLU A 294 -21.98 4.39 -18.51
C GLU A 294 -20.63 4.48 -19.21
N TRP A 295 -19.60 3.80 -18.69
CA TRP A 295 -18.27 3.77 -19.31
C TRP A 295 -18.28 3.00 -20.65
N GLN A 296 -18.97 1.86 -20.72
CA GLN A 296 -19.10 1.10 -21.97
C GLN A 296 -19.81 1.90 -23.07
N ALA A 297 -20.84 2.66 -22.71
CA ALA A 297 -21.60 3.47 -23.66
C ALA A 297 -20.77 4.62 -24.28
N ARG A 298 -19.66 5.02 -23.64
CA ARG A 298 -18.80 6.12 -24.12
C ARG A 298 -17.77 5.70 -25.16
N HIS A 299 -17.45 4.41 -25.29
CA HIS A 299 -16.33 3.97 -26.12
C HIS A 299 -16.74 2.79 -27.03
N GLN A 300 -16.54 2.96 -28.33
CA GLN A 300 -16.66 1.85 -29.29
C GLN A 300 -15.54 0.85 -29.04
N GLY A 301 -15.87 -0.44 -28.94
CA GLY A 301 -14.90 -1.48 -28.59
C GLY A 301 -14.60 -1.59 -27.09
N ALA A 302 -15.42 -0.98 -26.22
CA ALA A 302 -15.34 -1.18 -24.78
C ALA A 302 -15.74 -2.59 -24.36
N ARG A 303 -14.91 -3.22 -23.53
CA ARG A 303 -15.19 -4.50 -22.90
C ARG A 303 -15.07 -4.40 -21.39
N TYR A 304 -16.11 -4.84 -20.69
CA TYR A 304 -16.05 -5.11 -19.26
C TYR A 304 -15.83 -6.61 -19.02
N VAL A 305 -14.92 -6.95 -18.11
CA VAL A 305 -14.65 -8.32 -17.66
C VAL A 305 -14.53 -8.34 -16.13
N TRP A 306 -14.83 -9.47 -15.51
CA TRP A 306 -14.72 -9.64 -14.06
C TRP A 306 -13.94 -10.88 -13.62
N ASN A 307 -13.46 -11.68 -14.57
CA ASN A 307 -12.65 -12.87 -14.29
C ASN A 307 -11.47 -13.02 -15.25
N ARG A 308 -10.54 -13.89 -14.88
CA ARG A 308 -9.30 -14.18 -15.58
C ARG A 308 -9.52 -14.67 -17.01
N GLN A 309 -10.43 -15.62 -17.22
CA GLN A 309 -10.64 -16.17 -18.56
C GLN A 309 -11.12 -15.11 -19.54
N ALA A 310 -12.09 -14.28 -19.12
CA ALA A 310 -12.60 -13.18 -19.92
C ALA A 310 -11.52 -12.11 -20.17
N LEU A 311 -10.65 -11.81 -19.19
CA LEU A 311 -9.51 -10.93 -19.38
C LEU A 311 -8.57 -11.44 -20.47
N LEU A 312 -8.16 -12.70 -20.40
CA LEU A 312 -7.23 -13.29 -21.38
C LEU A 312 -7.82 -13.24 -22.79
N GLN A 313 -9.10 -13.58 -22.94
CA GLN A 313 -9.81 -13.48 -24.21
C GLN A 313 -9.87 -12.04 -24.73
N ALA A 314 -10.27 -11.08 -23.88
CA ALA A 314 -10.38 -9.68 -24.27
C ALA A 314 -9.03 -9.06 -24.65
N SER A 315 -7.94 -9.45 -23.99
CA SER A 315 -6.59 -8.94 -24.29
C SER A 315 -6.07 -9.34 -25.68
N GLN A 316 -6.60 -10.42 -26.25
CA GLN A 316 -6.23 -10.94 -27.56
C GLN A 316 -7.20 -10.52 -28.68
N ASP A 317 -8.39 -10.04 -28.30
CA ASP A 317 -9.41 -9.57 -29.25
C ASP A 317 -8.99 -8.21 -29.85
N PRO A 318 -8.79 -8.12 -31.18
CA PRO A 318 -8.39 -6.88 -31.83
C PRO A 318 -9.51 -5.84 -31.86
N SER A 319 -10.78 -6.24 -31.66
CA SER A 319 -11.92 -5.32 -31.58
C SER A 319 -12.01 -4.59 -30.25
N VAL A 320 -11.32 -5.08 -29.21
CA VAL A 320 -11.30 -4.46 -27.89
C VAL A 320 -10.28 -3.33 -27.88
N THR A 321 -10.78 -2.10 -27.76
CA THR A 321 -9.98 -0.86 -27.71
C THR A 321 -9.93 -0.26 -26.31
N HIS A 322 -10.93 -0.58 -25.48
CA HIS A 322 -11.02 -0.15 -24.09
C HIS A 322 -11.38 -1.36 -23.24
N LEU A 323 -10.67 -1.57 -22.14
CA LEU A 323 -10.83 -2.75 -21.29
C LEU A 323 -10.91 -2.36 -19.82
N MET A 324 -12.05 -2.66 -19.19
CA MET A 324 -12.24 -2.56 -17.75
C MET A 324 -12.38 -3.96 -17.16
N GLY A 325 -11.40 -4.38 -16.37
CA GLY A 325 -11.36 -5.64 -15.65
C GLY A 325 -11.44 -5.41 -14.14
N LEU A 326 -12.56 -5.76 -13.52
CA LEU A 326 -12.76 -5.62 -12.08
C LEU A 326 -12.95 -7.00 -11.43
N PHE A 327 -11.91 -7.49 -10.77
CA PHE A 327 -11.76 -8.90 -10.38
C PHE A 327 -12.23 -9.23 -8.97
N GLU A 328 -12.48 -8.23 -8.12
CA GLU A 328 -13.08 -8.44 -6.79
C GLU A 328 -14.05 -7.28 -6.44
N PRO A 329 -14.97 -7.47 -5.47
CA PRO A 329 -15.85 -6.41 -4.97
C PRO A 329 -15.07 -5.22 -4.40
N GLY A 330 -14.05 -5.52 -3.59
CA GLY A 330 -13.10 -4.58 -3.02
C GLY A 330 -11.71 -4.77 -3.60
N ASP A 331 -10.70 -4.97 -2.76
CA ASP A 331 -9.33 -5.25 -3.21
C ASP A 331 -9.21 -6.69 -3.76
N THR A 332 -8.27 -6.95 -4.66
CA THR A 332 -8.06 -8.33 -5.15
C THR A 332 -7.62 -9.22 -4.00
N LYS A 333 -7.78 -10.55 -4.06
CA LYS A 333 -7.18 -11.43 -3.04
C LYS A 333 -5.65 -11.27 -3.03
N TYR A 334 -5.01 -11.51 -1.89
CA TYR A 334 -3.55 -11.73 -1.85
C TYR A 334 -3.18 -12.89 -2.78
N GLU A 335 -2.00 -12.85 -3.40
CA GLU A 335 -1.52 -13.82 -4.38
C GLU A 335 -1.57 -15.24 -3.83
N VAL A 336 -1.17 -15.43 -2.56
CA VAL A 336 -1.21 -16.73 -1.88
C VAL A 336 -2.62 -17.28 -1.65
N HIS A 337 -3.65 -16.44 -1.76
CA HIS A 337 -5.06 -16.80 -1.65
C HIS A 337 -5.83 -16.66 -2.97
N ARG A 338 -5.14 -16.31 -4.06
CA ARG A 338 -5.74 -16.04 -5.36
C ARG A 338 -6.37 -17.32 -5.91
N ASN A 339 -7.58 -17.23 -6.44
CA ASN A 339 -8.14 -18.34 -7.20
C ASN A 339 -7.56 -18.30 -8.62
N HIS A 340 -6.57 -19.14 -8.92
CA HIS A 340 -5.88 -19.14 -10.21
C HIS A 340 -6.78 -19.38 -11.44
N THR A 341 -8.01 -19.87 -11.26
CA THR A 341 -8.98 -20.05 -12.36
C THR A 341 -9.85 -18.81 -12.58
N ARG A 342 -10.15 -18.05 -11.52
CA ARG A 342 -11.09 -16.92 -11.54
C ARG A 342 -10.39 -15.57 -11.56
N ASP A 343 -9.25 -15.47 -10.90
CA ASP A 343 -8.56 -14.21 -10.61
C ASP A 343 -7.21 -14.14 -11.35
N PRO A 344 -6.97 -13.12 -12.18
CA PRO A 344 -5.66 -12.91 -12.79
C PRO A 344 -4.64 -12.43 -11.75
N SER A 345 -3.40 -12.86 -11.90
CA SER A 345 -2.27 -12.29 -11.15
C SER A 345 -1.95 -10.87 -11.63
N LEU A 346 -1.20 -10.11 -10.83
CA LEU A 346 -0.67 -8.80 -11.25
C LEU A 346 0.16 -8.89 -12.53
N MET A 347 0.94 -9.96 -12.68
CA MET A 347 1.71 -10.25 -13.89
C MET A 347 0.80 -10.41 -15.12
N GLU A 348 -0.27 -11.20 -15.01
CA GLU A 348 -1.23 -11.42 -16.11
C GLU A 348 -2.02 -10.15 -16.45
N MET A 349 -2.40 -9.35 -15.45
CA MET A 349 -3.04 -8.05 -15.69
C MET A 349 -2.09 -7.09 -16.42
N THR A 350 -0.81 -7.07 -16.04
CA THR A 350 0.21 -6.24 -16.70
C THR A 350 0.43 -6.63 -18.15
N GLU A 351 0.54 -7.94 -18.42
CA GLU A 351 0.65 -8.48 -19.78
C GLU A 351 -0.57 -8.13 -20.64
N ALA A 352 -1.78 -8.33 -20.11
CA ALA A 352 -3.02 -7.97 -20.80
C ALA A 352 -3.10 -6.47 -21.12
N ALA A 353 -2.68 -5.61 -20.17
CA ALA A 353 -2.63 -4.17 -20.41
C ALA A 353 -1.64 -3.81 -21.53
N LEU A 354 -0.43 -4.39 -21.51
CA LEU A 354 0.58 -4.13 -22.54
C LEU A 354 0.14 -4.61 -23.93
N HIS A 355 -0.59 -5.73 -24.03
CA HIS A 355 -1.15 -6.21 -25.29
C HIS A 355 -2.08 -5.21 -25.97
N LEU A 356 -2.81 -4.41 -25.17
CA LEU A 356 -3.75 -3.43 -25.66
C LEU A 356 -3.08 -2.08 -25.89
N LEU A 357 -2.31 -1.59 -24.91
CA LEU A 357 -1.66 -0.27 -24.96
C LEU A 357 -0.59 -0.15 -26.05
N ARG A 358 0.14 -1.23 -26.34
CA ARG A 358 1.20 -1.24 -27.38
C ARG A 358 0.65 -1.08 -28.81
N ARG A 359 -0.67 -1.24 -29.01
CA ARG A 359 -1.32 -1.06 -30.31
C ARG A 359 -1.28 0.41 -30.77
N ASN A 360 -1.16 1.36 -29.84
CA ASN A 360 -1.10 2.78 -30.19
C ASN A 360 0.31 3.18 -30.65
N PRO A 361 0.51 3.60 -31.91
CA PRO A 361 1.83 3.97 -32.44
C PRO A 361 2.42 5.23 -31.76
N ARG A 362 1.59 6.05 -31.10
CA ARG A 362 2.05 7.20 -30.31
C ARG A 362 2.65 6.80 -28.96
N GLY A 363 2.56 5.53 -28.59
CA GLY A 363 3.02 4.98 -27.33
C GLY A 363 1.97 5.05 -26.23
N PHE A 364 2.40 4.73 -25.01
CA PHE A 364 1.50 4.60 -23.88
C PHE A 364 2.09 5.09 -22.55
N TYR A 365 1.20 5.34 -21.59
CA TYR A 365 1.50 5.44 -20.17
C TYR A 365 0.85 4.26 -19.44
N LEU A 366 1.60 3.53 -18.61
CA LEU A 366 1.07 2.44 -17.81
C LEU A 366 1.48 2.63 -16.35
N PHE A 367 0.50 2.65 -15.45
CA PHE A 367 0.72 2.54 -14.01
C PHE A 367 0.41 1.10 -13.57
N VAL A 368 1.36 0.47 -12.86
CA VAL A 368 1.22 -0.88 -12.30
C VAL A 368 1.55 -0.85 -10.81
N GLU A 369 0.67 -1.40 -10.00
CA GLU A 369 0.78 -1.33 -8.55
C GLU A 369 0.74 -2.70 -7.87
N GLY A 370 1.76 -2.98 -7.05
CA GLY A 370 1.77 -4.06 -6.06
C GLY A 370 1.05 -3.63 -4.79
N GLY A 371 -0.23 -3.30 -4.91
CA GLY A 371 -1.00 -2.58 -3.90
C GLY A 371 -1.12 -3.28 -2.55
N ARG A 372 -1.15 -4.62 -2.54
CA ARG A 372 -1.36 -5.39 -1.30
C ARG A 372 -0.08 -5.72 -0.54
N ILE A 373 1.11 -5.32 -1.01
CA ILE A 373 2.35 -5.38 -0.22
C ILE A 373 2.11 -4.63 1.10
N ASP A 374 1.53 -3.45 0.97
CA ASP A 374 0.99 -2.62 2.03
C ASP A 374 0.17 -3.37 3.09
N HIS A 375 -0.94 -3.97 2.63
CA HIS A 375 -1.97 -4.54 3.45
C HIS A 375 -1.37 -5.67 4.29
N GLY A 376 -0.48 -6.47 3.68
CA GLY A 376 0.19 -7.57 4.38
C GLY A 376 1.03 -7.08 5.55
N HIS A 377 1.73 -5.96 5.37
CA HIS A 377 2.54 -5.38 6.43
C HIS A 377 1.69 -4.64 7.49
N HIS A 378 0.58 -3.97 7.13
CA HIS A 378 -0.38 -3.43 8.12
C HIS A 378 -0.97 -4.49 9.02
N ASP A 379 -1.27 -5.66 8.44
CA ASP A 379 -1.73 -6.84 9.16
C ASP A 379 -0.64 -7.42 10.06
N GLY A 380 0.60 -6.90 10.01
CA GLY A 380 1.77 -7.46 10.69
C GLY A 380 2.18 -8.82 10.12
N ARG A 381 1.75 -9.15 8.90
CA ARG A 381 1.91 -10.45 8.23
C ARG A 381 2.91 -10.31 7.10
N ALA A 382 4.20 -10.34 7.44
CA ALA A 382 5.28 -10.21 6.46
C ALA A 382 5.22 -11.27 5.35
N TYR A 383 4.71 -12.47 5.61
CA TYR A 383 4.51 -13.49 4.57
C TYR A 383 3.64 -12.96 3.43
N LEU A 384 2.49 -12.35 3.74
CA LEU A 384 1.61 -11.77 2.74
C LEU A 384 2.30 -10.63 1.99
N ALA A 385 2.93 -9.70 2.72
CA ALA A 385 3.63 -8.57 2.12
C ALA A 385 4.76 -8.98 1.15
N LEU A 386 5.61 -9.91 1.58
CA LEU A 386 6.76 -10.34 0.77
C LEU A 386 6.31 -11.18 -0.43
N THR A 387 5.26 -12.01 -0.31
CA THR A 387 4.73 -12.76 -1.46
C THR A 387 4.06 -11.86 -2.50
N GLU A 388 3.36 -10.80 -2.07
CA GLU A 388 2.89 -9.74 -2.99
C GLU A 388 4.05 -9.06 -3.70
N ALA A 389 5.15 -8.77 -2.97
CA ALA A 389 6.33 -8.14 -3.55
C ALA A 389 7.06 -9.05 -4.54
N VAL A 390 7.06 -10.37 -4.33
CA VAL A 390 7.56 -11.35 -5.32
C VAL A 390 6.73 -11.30 -6.60
N MET A 391 5.40 -11.25 -6.49
CA MET A 391 4.51 -11.13 -7.65
C MET A 391 4.69 -9.78 -8.37
N PHE A 392 4.84 -8.68 -7.63
CA PHE A 392 5.16 -7.36 -8.18
C PHE A 392 6.47 -7.36 -8.98
N ASP A 393 7.54 -7.94 -8.44
CA ASP A 393 8.81 -8.08 -9.17
C ASP A 393 8.69 -8.99 -10.40
N SER A 394 7.79 -9.96 -10.37
CA SER A 394 7.50 -10.82 -11.53
C SER A 394 6.71 -10.08 -12.63
N ALA A 395 5.85 -9.13 -12.26
CA ALA A 395 5.20 -8.22 -13.20
C ALA A 395 6.20 -7.24 -13.85
N ILE A 396 7.21 -6.76 -13.09
CA ILE A 396 8.31 -5.95 -13.61
C ILE A 396 9.10 -6.73 -14.68
N ASP A 397 9.51 -7.96 -14.36
CA ASP A 397 10.20 -8.85 -15.30
C ASP A 397 9.36 -9.09 -16.57
N LYS A 398 8.07 -9.40 -16.40
CA LYS A 398 7.16 -9.60 -17.54
C LYS A 398 7.07 -8.36 -18.43
N ALA A 399 6.96 -7.17 -17.88
CA ALA A 399 6.95 -5.95 -18.68
C ALA A 399 8.27 -5.69 -19.40
N SER A 400 9.42 -6.01 -18.76
CA SER A 400 10.75 -5.94 -19.39
C SER A 400 10.84 -6.86 -20.61
N GLN A 401 10.24 -8.05 -20.56
CA GLN A 401 10.19 -8.98 -21.70
C GLN A 401 9.30 -8.46 -22.86
N LEU A 402 8.32 -7.61 -22.55
CA LEU A 402 7.33 -7.12 -23.50
C LEU A 402 7.61 -5.69 -24.01
N THR A 403 8.68 -5.04 -23.55
CA THR A 403 9.00 -3.66 -23.96
C THR A 403 10.48 -3.49 -24.27
N SER A 404 10.84 -2.40 -24.93
CA SER A 404 12.24 -2.08 -25.22
C SER A 404 12.67 -0.88 -24.41
N GLU A 405 13.78 -1.01 -23.68
CA GLU A 405 14.42 0.13 -22.99
C GLU A 405 14.81 1.28 -23.93
N LYS A 406 14.95 1.01 -25.24
CA LYS A 406 15.27 2.03 -26.27
C LYS A 406 14.17 3.08 -26.43
N ASP A 407 12.92 2.70 -26.19
CA ASP A 407 11.76 3.58 -26.37
C ASP A 407 10.81 3.62 -25.17
N THR A 408 11.11 2.89 -24.10
CA THR A 408 10.28 2.76 -22.90
C THR A 408 11.07 3.17 -21.67
N LEU A 409 10.63 4.25 -21.00
CA LEU A 409 11.12 4.61 -19.67
C LEU A 409 10.32 3.80 -18.65
N THR A 410 11.00 2.91 -17.92
CA THR A 410 10.40 2.17 -16.80
C THR A 410 10.96 2.69 -15.50
N LEU A 411 10.09 3.00 -14.54
CA LEU A 411 10.46 3.41 -13.19
C LEU A 411 9.85 2.43 -12.19
N VAL A 412 10.65 1.97 -11.23
CA VAL A 412 10.19 1.18 -10.09
C VAL A 412 10.44 2.01 -8.83
N THR A 413 9.42 2.21 -8.01
CA THR A 413 9.53 2.95 -6.75
C THR A 413 8.51 2.45 -5.74
N ALA A 414 8.62 2.95 -4.51
CA ALA A 414 7.56 2.92 -3.52
C ALA A 414 7.05 4.34 -3.27
N ASP A 415 5.82 4.45 -2.77
CA ASP A 415 5.24 5.70 -2.30
C ASP A 415 5.78 6.07 -0.90
N HIS A 416 5.91 5.08 0.00
CA HIS A 416 6.65 5.14 1.25
C HIS A 416 7.10 3.75 1.77
N SER A 417 7.56 3.67 3.03
CA SER A 417 8.14 2.46 3.66
C SER A 417 7.32 2.04 4.87
N HIS A 418 7.58 0.85 5.41
CA HIS A 418 7.11 0.42 6.73
C HIS A 418 8.11 0.61 7.87
N VAL A 419 7.60 0.46 9.10
CA VAL A 419 8.38 0.10 10.30
C VAL A 419 8.76 -1.39 10.34
N PHE A 420 8.88 -2.02 9.17
CA PHE A 420 9.33 -3.40 8.98
C PHE A 420 10.85 -3.48 9.03
N SER A 421 11.36 -4.50 9.71
CA SER A 421 12.79 -4.77 9.83
C SER A 421 13.04 -6.27 9.78
N PHE A 422 14.23 -6.66 9.30
CA PHE A 422 14.74 -8.01 9.43
C PHE A 422 16.16 -7.94 10.01
N GLY A 423 16.49 -8.82 10.96
CA GLY A 423 17.75 -8.77 11.69
C GLY A 423 18.07 -10.07 12.43
N GLY A 424 18.78 -9.96 13.55
CA GLY A 424 19.04 -11.11 14.43
C GLY A 424 20.21 -11.99 14.03
N TYR A 425 21.06 -11.58 13.08
CA TYR A 425 22.25 -12.33 12.64
C TYR A 425 21.92 -13.75 12.14
N THR A 426 20.85 -13.90 11.37
CA THR A 426 20.46 -15.18 10.77
C THR A 426 21.51 -15.69 9.78
N LEU A 427 21.62 -17.01 9.70
CA LEU A 427 22.59 -17.68 8.84
C LEU A 427 22.23 -17.54 7.35
N ARG A 428 23.25 -17.61 6.48
CA ARG A 428 23.03 -17.62 5.03
C ARG A 428 22.18 -18.84 4.64
N GLY A 429 21.19 -18.62 3.78
CA GLY A 429 20.25 -19.67 3.34
C GLY A 429 19.09 -19.94 4.31
N SER A 430 19.06 -19.37 5.51
CA SER A 430 17.93 -19.55 6.42
C SER A 430 16.69 -18.81 5.91
N SER A 431 15.51 -19.39 6.10
CA SER A 431 14.23 -18.75 5.77
C SER A 431 14.15 -17.33 6.33
N ILE A 432 13.72 -16.37 5.52
CA ILE A 432 13.51 -14.98 5.95
C ILE A 432 12.46 -14.86 7.07
N PHE A 433 11.56 -15.84 7.19
CA PHE A 433 10.54 -15.91 8.24
C PHE A 433 11.03 -16.59 9.53
N GLY A 434 12.24 -17.16 9.50
CA GLY A 434 12.76 -17.99 10.58
C GLY A 434 13.15 -17.23 11.85
N LEU A 435 13.52 -18.01 12.86
CA LEU A 435 14.03 -17.52 14.13
C LEU A 435 15.47 -17.03 14.03
N ALA A 436 15.79 -16.00 14.81
CA ALA A 436 17.18 -15.65 15.09
C ALA A 436 17.88 -16.80 15.85
N PRO A 437 19.17 -17.07 15.59
CA PRO A 437 19.90 -18.20 16.16
C PRO A 437 20.09 -18.12 17.68
N SER A 438 20.02 -16.92 18.26
CA SER A 438 20.20 -16.69 19.70
C SER A 438 18.89 -16.29 20.36
N LYS A 439 18.73 -16.65 21.64
CA LYS A 439 17.63 -16.15 22.47
C LYS A 439 17.83 -14.67 22.79
N ALA A 440 16.72 -13.95 22.99
CA ALA A 440 16.76 -12.58 23.48
C ALA A 440 17.03 -12.54 25.00
N TYR A 441 17.18 -11.33 25.55
CA TYR A 441 17.47 -11.09 26.98
C TYR A 441 16.43 -11.68 27.95
N ASP A 442 15.20 -11.90 27.49
CA ASP A 442 14.14 -12.56 28.26
C ASP A 442 14.15 -14.10 28.15
N ASN A 443 15.25 -14.67 27.63
CA ASN A 443 15.48 -16.10 27.43
C ASN A 443 14.44 -16.78 26.52
N LYS A 444 13.84 -16.01 25.60
CA LYS A 444 12.88 -16.47 24.60
C LYS A 444 13.44 -16.27 23.19
N THR A 445 13.05 -17.13 22.26
CA THR A 445 13.34 -16.99 20.82
C THR A 445 12.65 -15.76 20.25
N TYR A 446 13.12 -15.27 19.11
CA TYR A 446 12.48 -14.19 18.36
C TYR A 446 12.73 -14.40 16.87
N THR A 447 11.84 -13.89 16.02
CA THR A 447 11.95 -13.97 14.57
C THR A 447 12.99 -12.97 14.04
N SER A 448 13.59 -13.27 12.89
CA SER A 448 14.41 -12.29 12.15
C SER A 448 13.60 -11.06 11.81
N ILE A 449 12.41 -11.28 11.26
CA ILE A 449 11.45 -10.22 10.93
C ILE A 449 10.79 -9.69 12.20
N LEU A 450 10.76 -8.37 12.34
CA LEU A 450 10.02 -7.64 13.36
C LEU A 450 9.41 -6.36 12.80
N TYR A 451 8.34 -5.90 13.44
CA TYR A 451 7.73 -4.60 13.18
C TYR A 451 7.86 -3.69 14.40
N GLY A 452 8.12 -2.40 14.18
CA GLY A 452 8.17 -1.41 15.26
C GLY A 452 6.82 -1.21 15.97
N ASN A 453 5.71 -1.37 15.24
CA ASN A 453 4.33 -1.37 15.77
C ASN A 453 3.42 -2.19 14.84
N GLY A 454 2.17 -2.43 15.25
CA GLY A 454 1.19 -3.18 14.46
C GLY A 454 0.39 -4.18 15.30
N PRO A 455 -0.54 -4.94 14.67
CA PRO A 455 -1.42 -5.86 15.39
C PRO A 455 -0.70 -7.05 16.02
N GLY A 456 0.51 -7.38 15.58
CA GLY A 456 1.36 -8.39 16.23
C GLY A 456 1.73 -8.06 17.68
N GLY A 457 1.64 -6.79 18.10
CA GLY A 457 1.96 -6.35 19.46
C GLY A 457 0.85 -6.56 20.50
N PHE A 458 -0.38 -6.94 20.10
CA PHE A 458 -1.54 -7.03 21.02
C PHE A 458 -1.43 -8.11 22.11
N ALA A 459 -0.39 -8.94 22.10
CA ALA A 459 -0.12 -9.93 23.14
C ALA A 459 0.41 -9.36 24.46
N LEU A 460 0.72 -8.05 24.54
CA LEU A 460 1.41 -7.46 25.70
C LEU A 460 0.50 -6.71 26.68
N LYS A 461 -0.83 -6.83 26.58
CA LYS A 461 -1.73 -6.07 27.48
C LYS A 461 -1.54 -6.43 28.95
N ASP A 462 -1.18 -7.68 29.27
CA ASP A 462 -0.76 -8.09 30.62
C ASP A 462 0.18 -9.31 30.53
N GLY A 463 1.49 -9.10 30.64
CA GLY A 463 2.49 -10.18 30.77
C GLY A 463 3.66 -10.12 29.78
N PRO A 464 4.67 -11.00 29.94
CA PRO A 464 5.84 -11.04 29.07
C PRO A 464 5.45 -11.62 27.70
N ARG A 465 6.14 -11.21 26.62
CA ARG A 465 5.86 -11.69 25.26
C ARG A 465 5.86 -13.23 25.17
N PRO A 466 5.06 -13.84 24.30
CA PRO A 466 5.13 -15.29 24.08
C PRO A 466 6.50 -15.71 23.52
N ASN A 467 6.88 -16.95 23.78
CA ASN A 467 8.00 -17.60 23.09
C ASN A 467 7.50 -18.04 21.70
N VAL A 468 8.34 -17.97 20.66
CA VAL A 468 7.95 -18.31 19.28
C VAL A 468 8.62 -19.60 18.85
N SER A 469 7.87 -20.62 18.43
CA SER A 469 8.44 -21.87 17.92
C SER A 469 8.83 -21.76 16.44
N ASP A 470 9.69 -22.67 15.97
CA ASP A 470 10.01 -22.79 14.53
C ASP A 470 8.75 -23.02 13.69
N SER A 471 7.81 -23.84 14.18
CA SER A 471 6.52 -24.05 13.52
C SER A 471 5.69 -22.78 13.43
N GLN A 472 5.68 -21.93 14.47
CA GLN A 472 4.97 -20.64 14.43
C GLN A 472 5.66 -19.61 13.53
N SER A 473 6.98 -19.68 13.40
CA SER A 473 7.76 -18.82 12.50
C SER A 473 7.69 -19.28 11.03
N GLY A 474 7.52 -20.59 10.81
CA GLY A 474 7.53 -21.23 9.49
C GLY A 474 6.13 -21.55 8.94
N GLU A 475 5.08 -21.53 9.77
CA GLU A 475 3.71 -21.64 9.28
C GLU A 475 3.40 -20.43 8.41
N CYS A 476 3.16 -20.69 7.12
CA CYS A 476 2.58 -19.78 6.14
C CYS A 476 1.16 -19.28 6.51
N SER A 477 0.75 -19.45 7.77
CA SER A 477 -0.57 -19.17 8.35
C SER A 477 -0.47 -18.79 9.83
N GLY A 478 0.41 -17.85 10.19
CA GLY A 478 0.56 -17.35 11.57
C GLY A 478 -0.47 -16.30 11.99
N GLY A 479 -1.77 -16.63 11.92
CA GLY A 479 -2.78 -15.91 12.68
C GLY A 479 -2.61 -16.23 14.16
N TRP A 480 -2.32 -15.22 15.00
CA TRP A 480 -2.55 -15.36 16.42
C TRP A 480 -4.05 -15.25 16.67
N SER A 481 -4.80 -16.32 16.36
CA SER A 481 -6.17 -16.46 16.85
C SER A 481 -6.09 -16.83 18.33
N GLY A 482 -6.15 -15.80 19.18
CA GLY A 482 -6.53 -16.01 20.57
C GLY A 482 -7.85 -16.76 20.59
N ARG A 483 -7.84 -18.00 21.09
CA ARG A 483 -9.05 -18.72 21.50
C ARG A 483 -9.76 -17.88 22.55
N ASN A 484 -10.72 -17.07 22.12
CA ASN A 484 -11.95 -16.68 22.81
C ASN A 484 -12.65 -15.56 22.03
N SER A 485 -13.16 -15.90 20.86
CA SER A 485 -14.32 -15.24 20.29
C SER A 485 -15.34 -16.33 20.00
N ARG A 486 -16.44 -16.33 20.75
CA ARG A 486 -17.62 -17.14 20.42
C ARG A 486 -18.14 -16.64 19.06
N GLU A 487 -17.76 -17.30 17.99
CA GLU A 487 -18.44 -17.21 16.71
C GLU A 487 -19.57 -18.24 16.70
N GLY A 488 -20.78 -17.75 16.47
CA GLY A 488 -21.99 -18.54 16.37
C GLY A 488 -21.93 -19.43 15.13
N ALA A 489 -22.06 -20.73 15.35
CA ALA A 489 -22.29 -21.70 14.31
C ALA A 489 -23.76 -21.64 13.84
N ALA A 490 -23.98 -21.41 12.55
CA ALA A 490 -25.19 -21.77 11.80
C ALA A 490 -24.80 -21.74 10.31
N GLY A 491 -25.11 -22.69 9.44
CA GLY A 491 -25.79 -23.98 9.51
C GLY A 491 -25.70 -24.58 8.10
N ARG A 492 -25.52 -25.89 7.97
CA ARG A 492 -25.61 -26.61 6.69
C ARG A 492 -27.08 -26.88 6.35
N PRO A 493 -27.49 -26.94 5.07
CA PRO A 493 -28.88 -27.15 4.69
C PRO A 493 -29.29 -28.64 4.83
N ALA A 494 -30.49 -28.86 5.36
CA ALA A 494 -31.14 -30.16 5.48
C ALA A 494 -31.94 -30.50 4.21
N GLY A 495 -31.87 -31.77 3.78
CA GLY A 495 -32.82 -32.38 2.84
C GLY A 495 -34.14 -32.78 3.54
N PRO A 496 -35.14 -33.29 2.80
CA PRO A 496 -36.50 -33.44 3.32
C PRO A 496 -36.68 -34.72 4.15
N ASP A 497 -37.35 -34.61 5.30
CA ASP A 497 -37.72 -35.72 6.17
C ASP A 497 -39.02 -36.43 5.71
N PRO A 498 -39.15 -37.76 5.92
CA PRO A 498 -40.43 -38.47 5.97
C PRO A 498 -40.96 -38.61 7.43
N PRO A 499 -42.26 -38.96 7.61
CA PRO A 499 -43.02 -38.66 8.83
C PRO A 499 -42.86 -39.68 9.98
N PRO A 500 -43.29 -39.33 11.21
CA PRO A 500 -42.96 -40.09 12.42
C PRO A 500 -44.03 -41.13 12.78
N PRO A 501 -43.68 -42.12 13.63
CA PRO A 501 -44.62 -42.75 14.53
C PRO A 501 -44.42 -42.27 15.98
N ALA A 502 -45.55 -42.10 16.67
CA ALA A 502 -45.67 -41.89 18.11
C ALA A 502 -46.03 -43.23 18.81
N PRO A 503 -46.37 -43.28 20.11
CA PRO A 503 -45.49 -43.05 21.27
C PRO A 503 -45.66 -44.14 22.37
N SER A 504 -44.76 -44.20 23.34
CA SER A 504 -45.01 -44.71 24.71
C SER A 504 -43.80 -44.36 25.59
N SER A 505 -43.89 -44.09 26.89
CA SER A 505 -44.96 -43.90 27.86
C SER A 505 -44.26 -43.38 29.14
N ALA A 506 -44.99 -42.60 29.96
CA ALA A 506 -44.97 -42.56 31.44
C ALA A 506 -43.61 -42.32 32.16
N GLN A 507 -43.45 -41.53 33.22
CA GLN A 507 -44.34 -41.00 34.26
C GLN A 507 -43.45 -40.15 35.21
N GLY A 508 -44.05 -39.27 36.01
CA GLY A 508 -43.53 -38.99 37.37
C GLY A 508 -42.98 -37.58 37.65
N THR A 509 -43.82 -36.79 38.32
CA THR A 509 -43.70 -35.43 38.90
C THR A 509 -42.94 -35.44 40.28
N PRO A 510 -42.93 -34.37 41.12
CA PRO A 510 -42.57 -32.94 40.97
C PRO A 510 -41.77 -32.33 42.18
N ARG A 511 -41.58 -30.99 42.18
CA ARG A 511 -41.36 -30.04 43.34
C ARG A 511 -39.93 -29.96 43.93
N THR A 512 -39.35 -28.87 44.48
CA THR A 512 -39.76 -27.50 44.92
C THR A 512 -38.52 -26.68 45.36
N SER A 513 -38.62 -25.33 45.29
CA SER A 513 -38.05 -24.23 46.15
C SER A 513 -36.55 -24.25 46.58
N SER A 514 -35.80 -23.18 46.86
CA SER A 514 -36.04 -21.79 47.31
C SER A 514 -34.69 -21.02 47.34
N ARG A 515 -34.76 -19.67 47.33
CA ARG A 515 -33.72 -18.63 47.64
C ARG A 515 -33.07 -18.80 49.05
N PRO A 516 -32.13 -17.97 49.62
CA PRO A 516 -31.73 -16.56 49.29
C PRO A 516 -30.29 -16.00 49.63
N ARG A 517 -30.05 -14.75 49.17
CA ARG A 517 -29.38 -13.54 49.76
C ARG A 517 -27.91 -13.47 50.31
N CYS A 518 -27.31 -12.29 50.06
CA CYS A 518 -25.99 -11.69 50.42
C CYS A 518 -25.70 -11.49 51.93
N PRO A 519 -24.50 -11.00 52.38
CA PRO A 519 -24.19 -9.54 52.45
C PRO A 519 -22.68 -9.11 52.37
N CYS A 520 -22.40 -7.83 52.67
CA CYS A 520 -21.27 -6.94 52.34
C CYS A 520 -20.08 -6.84 53.34
N SER A 521 -18.91 -6.34 52.85
CA SER A 521 -17.90 -5.34 53.38
C SER A 521 -17.29 -5.45 54.81
N PRO A 522 -16.03 -4.97 55.12
CA PRO A 522 -15.56 -3.56 54.97
C PRO A 522 -14.03 -3.28 54.70
N ARG A 523 -13.69 -1.98 54.57
CA ARG A 523 -12.36 -1.32 54.36
C ARG A 523 -11.44 -1.30 55.61
N PRO A 524 -10.18 -0.80 55.48
CA PRO A 524 -9.88 0.53 56.08
C PRO A 524 -8.98 1.48 55.25
N THR A 525 -8.81 2.68 55.80
CA THR A 525 -8.33 4.00 55.31
C THR A 525 -6.86 4.33 55.59
N ALA A 526 -6.24 5.23 54.81
CA ALA A 526 -5.43 6.37 55.31
C ALA A 526 -5.05 7.37 54.19
N ALA A 527 -5.13 8.66 54.50
CA ALA A 527 -4.80 9.80 53.63
C ALA A 527 -3.50 10.49 54.08
N ARG A 528 -2.81 11.18 53.17
CA ARG A 528 -1.95 12.34 53.48
C ARG A 528 -1.82 13.28 52.26
N THR A 529 -2.16 14.53 52.49
CA THR A 529 -2.04 15.71 51.62
C THR A 529 -0.72 16.43 51.86
N TRP A 530 -0.11 17.07 50.84
CA TRP A 530 0.73 18.29 51.00
C TRP A 530 0.70 19.17 49.72
N ARG A 531 0.79 20.48 49.96
CA ARG A 531 0.58 21.64 49.06
C ARG A 531 1.77 21.98 48.15
N CYS A 532 1.46 22.75 47.10
CA CYS A 532 2.36 23.58 46.28
C CYS A 532 3.26 24.55 47.07
N SER A 533 4.45 24.84 46.53
CA SER A 533 5.07 26.16 46.63
C SER A 533 5.81 26.52 45.33
N ARG A 534 5.55 27.74 44.84
CA ARG A 534 6.36 28.44 43.83
C ARG A 534 7.58 29.04 44.52
N ALA A 535 8.75 28.98 43.89
CA ALA A 535 9.80 29.97 44.10
C ALA A 535 10.66 30.11 42.85
N ALA A 536 10.65 31.32 42.30
CA ALA A 536 11.56 31.80 41.27
C ALA A 536 12.99 31.96 41.84
N ARG A 537 14.02 31.74 41.02
CA ARG A 537 15.29 32.47 41.09
C ARG A 537 15.92 32.56 39.69
N ARG A 538 16.18 33.81 39.30
CA ARG A 538 16.94 34.26 38.13
C ARG A 538 18.45 34.27 38.45
N ARG A 539 19.24 34.45 37.37
CA ARG A 539 20.64 34.92 37.26
C ARG A 539 21.68 33.78 37.32
N THR A 540 22.73 33.70 36.49
CA THR A 540 23.33 34.62 35.51
C THR A 540 24.36 33.84 34.67
N TRP A 541 24.46 34.17 33.38
CA TRP A 541 25.67 34.38 32.57
C TRP A 541 26.95 33.59 32.91
N CYS A 542 27.38 32.76 31.98
CA CYS A 542 28.80 32.59 31.67
C CYS A 542 29.01 32.69 30.14
N THR A 543 29.90 33.58 29.78
CA THR A 543 30.29 33.99 28.44
C THR A 543 31.49 33.14 27.97
N ALA A 544 31.60 33.01 26.65
CA ALA A 544 32.80 32.69 25.87
C ALA A 544 33.29 31.21 25.82
N CYS A 545 33.19 30.62 24.64
CA CYS A 545 34.36 30.51 23.77
C CYS A 545 33.93 30.38 22.30
N ARG A 546 34.41 31.32 21.48
CA ARG A 546 34.29 31.32 20.02
C ARG A 546 35.37 30.41 19.45
N SER A 547 35.01 29.50 18.55
CA SER A 547 35.91 29.07 17.47
C SER A 547 35.15 29.14 16.15
N ARG A 548 35.58 30.07 15.31
CA ARG A 548 35.16 30.22 13.91
C ARG A 548 35.84 29.12 13.11
N ALA A 549 35.07 28.20 12.54
CA ALA A 549 35.52 27.38 11.42
C ALA A 549 34.80 27.86 10.16
N SER A 550 35.54 28.60 9.33
CA SER A 550 35.14 29.04 8.00
C SER A 550 35.11 27.84 7.05
N TRP A 551 33.93 27.40 6.65
CA TRP A 551 33.77 26.49 5.52
C TRP A 551 33.72 27.33 4.23
N ARG A 552 34.84 27.39 3.53
CA ARG A 552 34.91 27.86 2.14
C ARG A 552 34.32 26.75 1.26
N THR A 553 33.19 27.02 0.64
CA THR A 553 32.63 26.23 -0.45
C THR A 553 33.35 26.58 -1.75
N SER A 554 34.14 25.65 -2.28
CA SER A 554 34.67 25.70 -3.64
C SER A 554 33.67 25.06 -4.61
N TRP A 555 33.02 25.90 -5.42
CA TRP A 555 32.34 25.48 -6.65
C TRP A 555 33.20 25.92 -7.84
N PRO A 556 33.43 25.09 -8.87
CA PRO A 556 34.12 25.53 -10.07
C PRO A 556 33.20 26.38 -10.96
N SER A 557 33.68 27.54 -11.37
CA SER A 557 33.06 28.43 -12.36
C SER A 557 33.24 27.91 -13.80
N PRO A 558 32.32 28.26 -14.74
CA PRO A 558 32.40 27.87 -16.15
C PRO A 558 33.41 28.76 -16.92
N PRO A 559 33.91 28.33 -18.10
CA PRO A 559 34.85 29.14 -18.88
C PRO A 559 34.14 30.31 -19.59
N ALA A 560 34.80 31.47 -19.52
CA ALA A 560 34.38 32.74 -20.08
C ALA A 560 34.64 32.86 -21.60
N TRP A 561 33.78 33.64 -22.25
CA TRP A 561 33.83 34.09 -23.63
C TRP A 561 34.75 35.32 -23.84
N SER A 562 35.20 35.53 -25.08
CA SER A 562 35.61 36.82 -25.68
C SER A 562 35.66 36.70 -27.21
N PRO A 563 35.54 37.77 -28.03
CA PRO A 563 34.63 38.93 -27.95
C PRO A 563 33.86 39.22 -29.28
N THR A 564 32.97 40.21 -29.20
CA THR A 564 31.99 40.79 -30.17
C THR A 564 32.55 41.35 -31.50
N PRO A 565 31.67 41.67 -32.48
CA PRO A 565 31.15 43.05 -32.60
C PRO A 565 29.63 43.19 -32.86
N THR A 566 29.13 44.34 -32.43
CA THR A 566 27.75 44.85 -32.35
C THR A 566 27.11 45.27 -33.69
N ALA A 567 25.79 45.06 -33.82
CA ALA A 567 24.89 45.87 -34.65
C ALA A 567 23.49 46.00 -34.00
N ALA A 568 22.86 47.16 -34.20
CA ALA A 568 21.83 47.77 -33.35
C ALA A 568 20.38 47.37 -33.64
N CYS A 569 19.50 47.53 -32.64
CA CYS A 569 18.04 47.62 -32.80
C CYS A 569 17.47 48.80 -31.98
N ARG A 570 16.62 49.63 -32.63
CA ARG A 570 15.89 50.79 -32.06
C ARG A 570 14.58 50.37 -31.36
N PRO A 571 14.12 51.10 -30.33
CA PRO A 571 12.73 51.07 -29.86
C PRO A 571 11.91 52.31 -30.29
N LEU A 572 10.59 52.10 -30.44
CA LEU A 572 9.55 53.11 -30.76
C LEU A 572 9.13 53.93 -29.51
N PRO A 573 8.64 55.18 -29.66
CA PRO A 573 8.39 56.10 -28.54
C PRO A 573 6.95 56.08 -28.00
N ALA A 574 6.82 56.53 -26.74
CA ALA A 574 5.60 56.70 -25.94
C ALA A 574 4.98 58.12 -26.08
N PRO A 575 3.73 58.36 -25.60
CA PRO A 575 2.82 59.38 -26.16
C PRO A 575 2.86 60.76 -25.46
N THR A 576 2.48 61.80 -26.21
CA THR A 576 2.36 63.20 -25.78
C THR A 576 0.92 63.62 -25.46
N THR A 577 0.76 64.43 -24.41
CA THR A 577 -0.48 65.07 -23.93
C THR A 577 -0.83 66.40 -24.65
N PRO A 578 -2.06 66.95 -24.48
CA PRO A 578 -2.81 67.66 -25.53
C PRO A 578 -2.97 69.19 -25.34
N ARG A 579 -3.42 69.91 -26.39
CA ARG A 579 -4.10 71.24 -26.36
C ARG A 579 -4.73 71.61 -27.74
N PRO A 580 -5.63 72.62 -27.87
CA PRO A 580 -7.07 72.38 -28.13
C PRO A 580 -7.68 73.05 -29.39
N ARG A 581 -8.90 72.60 -29.73
CA ARG A 581 -10.07 73.22 -30.42
C ARG A 581 -9.86 74.21 -31.60
N ALA A 582 -10.48 73.89 -32.75
CA ALA A 582 -11.54 74.69 -33.40
C ALA A 582 -12.24 73.89 -34.53
N ARG A 583 -13.56 74.06 -34.64
CA ARG A 583 -14.49 73.68 -35.74
C ARG A 583 -14.38 74.72 -36.90
N PRO A 584 -14.98 74.57 -38.10
CA PRO A 584 -16.33 74.07 -38.44
C PRO A 584 -16.46 72.56 -38.60
#